data_AF-A0A351MQI9-F1
#
_entry.id   AF-A0A351MQI9-F1
#
_cell.length_a   1.000
_cell.length_b   1.000
_cell.length_c   1.000
_cell.angle_alpha   90.00
_cell.angle_beta   90.00
_cell.angle_gamma   90.00
#
_symmetry.space_group_name_H-M   'P 1'
#
loop_
_entity.id
_entity.type
_entity.pdbx_description
1 polymer ?
#
loop_
_entity_poly.entity_id
_entity_poly.type
_entity_poly.pdbx_seq_one_letter_code
_entity_poly.pdbx_strand_id
1 'polypeptide(L)'
;MRQLNFPSPADYTYHPLDYAWEAHRMYLERYAASSNRSVLFLGMNPGPFGMAQTGVPFGEVTVVRDWLGINVPVGSPPQEHPRKRVLGFSCPRSEVSGRRLWGLFQDRFGKPETFFEGHTVHNYCPLLFLENTPTGRNVTPEELPAEAMRPVEIACNQLLRDLTRILKVKTIVGVGGYAEAKARHALEGLNVGFARVLHPSPASPAANRGWSAAATKELVTQGIWSA
;
A
#
# COMPACT_ATOMS: atom_id res chain seq x y z
N MET A 1 8.03 -9.03 -12.80
CA MET A 1 6.90 -9.88 -12.35
C MET A 1 5.83 -10.14 -13.43
N ARG A 2 5.81 -9.46 -14.59
CA ARG A 2 4.77 -9.63 -15.63
C ARG A 2 4.67 -11.02 -16.28
N GLN A 3 5.74 -11.81 -16.21
CA GLN A 3 5.81 -13.16 -16.79
C GLN A 3 5.44 -14.26 -15.78
N LEU A 4 5.07 -13.88 -14.55
CA LEU A 4 4.70 -14.85 -13.51
C LEU A 4 3.24 -15.27 -13.68
N ASN A 5 2.98 -16.56 -13.53
CA ASN A 5 1.64 -17.12 -13.48
C ASN A 5 1.37 -17.62 -12.06
N PHE A 6 0.13 -17.48 -11.62
CA PHE A 6 -0.29 -17.86 -10.28
C PHE A 6 -1.40 -18.91 -10.37
N PRO A 7 -1.32 -19.99 -9.57
CA PRO A 7 -2.39 -20.97 -9.49
C PRO A 7 -3.56 -20.41 -8.67
N SER A 8 -4.69 -21.11 -8.69
CA SER A 8 -5.78 -20.89 -7.73
C SER A 8 -5.25 -20.87 -6.29
N PRO A 9 -5.73 -19.96 -5.42
CA PRO A 9 -6.87 -19.06 -5.62
C PRO A 9 -6.59 -17.72 -6.34
N ALA A 10 -5.45 -17.52 -7.02
CA ALA A 10 -5.18 -16.31 -7.82
C ALA A 10 -5.67 -16.42 -9.28
N ASP A 11 -6.97 -16.64 -9.48
CA ASP A 11 -7.56 -16.78 -10.82
C ASP A 11 -7.49 -15.50 -11.67
N TYR A 12 -7.38 -14.32 -11.03
CA TYR A 12 -7.08 -13.05 -11.68
C TYR A 12 -5.93 -12.36 -10.94
N THR A 13 -4.95 -11.84 -11.70
CA THR A 13 -3.83 -11.06 -11.17
C THR A 13 -3.80 -9.70 -11.83
N TYR A 14 -3.89 -8.64 -11.03
CA TYR A 14 -3.83 -7.27 -11.51
C TYR A 14 -2.46 -6.66 -11.19
N HIS A 15 -1.95 -5.90 -12.17
CA HIS A 15 -0.70 -5.14 -12.10
C HIS A 15 -1.01 -3.64 -12.18
N PRO A 16 -1.41 -2.97 -11.08
CA PRO A 16 -1.72 -1.54 -11.10
C PRO A 16 -0.57 -0.67 -11.60
N LEU A 17 0.68 -1.09 -11.38
CA LEU A 17 1.85 -0.37 -11.89
C LEU A 17 2.00 -0.44 -13.42
N ASP A 18 1.20 -1.26 -14.11
CA ASP A 18 1.15 -1.29 -15.58
C ASP A 18 0.05 -0.36 -16.10
N TYR A 19 -1.19 -0.51 -15.63
CA TYR A 19 -2.34 0.24 -16.16
C TYR A 19 -2.62 1.57 -15.46
N ALA A 20 -2.09 1.79 -14.25
CA ALA A 20 -2.21 3.04 -13.49
C ALA A 20 -0.85 3.73 -13.28
N TRP A 21 0.13 3.44 -14.15
CA TRP A 21 1.49 3.93 -14.02
C TRP A 21 1.56 5.46 -13.95
N GLU A 22 0.79 6.18 -14.75
CA GLU A 22 0.86 7.65 -14.79
C GLU A 22 0.50 8.27 -13.43
N ALA A 23 -0.56 7.78 -12.79
CA ALA A 23 -0.93 8.23 -11.45
C ALA A 23 0.15 7.86 -10.40
N HIS A 24 0.71 6.65 -10.50
CA HIS A 24 1.79 6.21 -9.62
C HIS A 24 3.07 7.03 -9.78
N ARG A 25 3.46 7.32 -11.03
CA ARG A 25 4.61 8.17 -11.38
C ARG A 25 4.43 9.57 -10.81
N MET A 26 3.27 10.19 -10.99
CA MET A 26 2.96 11.50 -10.41
C MET A 26 3.05 11.49 -8.88
N TYR A 27 2.55 10.42 -8.23
CA TYR A 27 2.70 10.24 -6.78
C TYR A 27 4.17 10.21 -6.35
N LEU A 28 5.01 9.44 -7.05
CA LEU A 28 6.43 9.35 -6.74
C LEU A 28 7.19 10.66 -7.03
N GLU A 29 6.94 11.30 -8.16
CA GLU A 29 7.59 12.56 -8.53
C GLU A 29 7.23 13.69 -7.56
N ARG A 30 5.96 13.80 -7.18
CA ARG A 30 5.49 14.84 -6.26
C ARG A 30 5.92 14.57 -4.81
N TYR A 31 5.83 13.31 -4.38
CA TYR A 31 5.87 12.96 -2.95
C TYR A 31 6.96 11.97 -2.53
N ALA A 32 7.76 11.43 -3.45
CA ALA A 32 8.89 10.54 -3.15
C ALA A 32 10.26 11.06 -3.68
N ALA A 33 10.32 12.20 -4.37
CA ALA A 33 11.57 12.71 -4.96
C ALA A 33 12.54 13.44 -4.00
N SER A 34 12.08 13.99 -2.86
CA SER A 34 12.95 14.71 -1.90
C SER A 34 13.76 13.80 -0.95
N SER A 35 14.89 14.28 -0.44
CA SER A 35 15.94 13.43 0.15
C SER A 35 15.97 13.30 1.68
N ASN A 36 14.90 13.66 2.41
CA ASN A 36 14.91 13.67 3.89
C ASN A 36 13.82 12.79 4.55
N ARG A 37 13.37 11.73 3.89
CA ARG A 37 12.26 10.90 4.38
C ARG A 37 12.77 9.80 5.30
N SER A 38 12.62 10.02 6.60
CA SER A 38 13.10 9.09 7.62
C SER A 38 12.15 7.91 7.85
N VAL A 39 10.85 8.04 7.56
CA VAL A 39 9.84 7.02 7.87
C VAL A 39 9.13 6.52 6.61
N LEU A 40 9.10 5.21 6.40
CA LEU A 40 8.29 4.56 5.35
C LEU A 40 7.17 3.73 5.99
N PHE A 41 5.91 4.10 5.73
CA PHE A 41 4.77 3.24 5.99
C PHE A 41 4.66 2.20 4.89
N LEU A 42 4.73 0.93 5.27
CA LEU A 42 4.71 -0.20 4.34
C LEU A 42 3.39 -0.97 4.49
N GLY A 43 2.59 -1.01 3.42
CA GLY A 43 1.43 -1.90 3.32
C GLY A 43 1.78 -3.26 2.71
N MET A 44 0.82 -4.18 2.71
CA MET A 44 1.00 -5.52 2.14
C MET A 44 0.95 -5.48 0.61
N ASN A 45 -0.23 -5.24 0.04
CA ASN A 45 -0.48 -5.21 -1.38
C ASN A 45 -1.74 -4.37 -1.71
N PRO A 46 -1.99 -4.03 -2.99
CA PRO A 46 -3.16 -3.24 -3.39
C PRO A 46 -4.48 -3.86 -2.91
N GLY A 47 -5.37 -3.02 -2.41
CA GLY A 47 -6.78 -3.36 -2.32
C GLY A 47 -7.54 -3.05 -3.61
N PRO A 48 -8.67 -3.73 -3.87
CA PRO A 48 -9.37 -3.67 -5.15
C PRO A 48 -10.07 -2.33 -5.44
N PHE A 49 -10.27 -1.48 -4.44
CA PHE A 49 -10.97 -0.19 -4.58
C PHE A 49 -10.09 1.02 -4.21
N GLY A 50 -8.83 0.77 -3.83
CA GLY A 50 -7.82 1.80 -3.59
C GLY A 50 -6.76 1.77 -4.68
N MET A 51 -5.57 1.24 -4.34
CA MET A 51 -4.41 1.25 -5.26
C MET A 51 -4.68 0.54 -6.61
N ALA A 52 -5.55 -0.48 -6.66
CA ALA A 52 -5.93 -1.09 -7.94
C ALA A 52 -6.78 -0.18 -8.85
N GLN A 53 -7.33 0.91 -8.31
CA GLN A 53 -8.06 1.92 -9.07
C GLN A 53 -7.20 3.14 -9.35
N THR A 54 -6.32 3.51 -8.43
CA THR A 54 -5.63 4.81 -8.46
C THR A 54 -4.13 4.74 -8.72
N GLY A 55 -3.52 3.56 -8.63
CA GLY A 55 -2.06 3.41 -8.67
C GLY A 55 -1.34 3.90 -7.40
N VAL A 56 -2.03 4.52 -6.45
CA VAL A 56 -1.44 5.07 -5.22
C VAL A 56 -1.60 4.08 -4.06
N PRO A 57 -0.56 3.78 -3.25
CA PRO A 57 -0.67 2.93 -2.06
C PRO A 57 -1.80 3.37 -1.13
N PHE A 58 -2.62 2.44 -0.63
CA PHE A 58 -3.82 2.75 0.16
C PHE A 58 -4.74 3.78 -0.52
N GLY A 59 -4.67 3.92 -1.85
CA GLY A 59 -5.16 5.10 -2.57
C GLY A 59 -6.67 5.09 -2.78
N GLU A 60 -7.42 5.37 -1.72
CA GLU A 60 -8.86 5.64 -1.83
C GLU A 60 -9.10 6.86 -2.74
N VAL A 61 -10.05 6.71 -3.67
CA VAL A 61 -10.23 7.63 -4.81
C VAL A 61 -10.39 9.09 -4.40
N THR A 62 -11.24 9.37 -3.41
CA THR A 62 -11.56 10.73 -2.96
C THR A 62 -10.32 11.40 -2.39
N VAL A 63 -9.62 10.72 -1.49
CA VAL A 63 -8.38 11.24 -0.90
C VAL A 63 -7.31 11.47 -1.98
N VAL A 64 -7.10 10.51 -2.89
CA VAL A 64 -6.06 10.65 -3.93
C VAL A 64 -6.36 11.83 -4.84
N ARG A 65 -7.63 12.02 -5.22
CA ARG A 65 -8.07 13.14 -6.06
C ARG A 65 -7.98 14.48 -5.32
N ASP A 66 -8.60 14.57 -4.14
CA ASP A 66 -8.91 15.84 -3.50
C ASP A 66 -7.79 16.30 -2.55
N TRP A 67 -7.06 15.38 -1.94
CA TRP A 67 -5.98 15.70 -1.00
C TRP A 67 -4.59 15.54 -1.62
N LEU A 68 -4.32 14.44 -2.31
CA LEU A 68 -3.04 14.24 -3.02
C LEU A 68 -2.99 14.95 -4.39
N GLY A 69 -4.12 15.44 -4.88
CA GLY A 69 -4.20 16.21 -6.13
C GLY A 69 -3.79 15.40 -7.36
N ILE A 70 -4.07 14.09 -7.39
CA ILE A 70 -3.77 13.19 -8.51
C ILE A 70 -5.09 12.68 -9.08
N ASN A 71 -5.36 12.99 -10.34
CA ASN A 71 -6.55 12.56 -11.06
C ASN A 71 -6.26 12.50 -12.56
N VAL A 72 -5.89 11.32 -13.03
CA VAL A 72 -5.47 11.08 -14.41
C VAL A 72 -6.13 9.83 -14.97
N PRO A 73 -6.19 9.65 -16.30
CA PRO A 73 -6.68 8.42 -16.89
C PRO A 73 -5.96 7.18 -16.34
N VAL A 74 -6.74 6.13 -16.10
CA VAL A 74 -6.26 4.82 -15.65
C VAL A 74 -6.78 3.79 -16.65
N GLY A 75 -5.89 2.90 -17.12
CA GLY A 75 -6.26 1.81 -18.00
C GLY A 75 -6.93 0.65 -17.27
N SER A 76 -6.95 -0.52 -17.91
CA SER A 76 -7.52 -1.75 -17.35
C SER A 76 -6.51 -2.90 -17.46
N PRO A 77 -6.56 -3.90 -16.56
CA PRO A 77 -5.78 -5.12 -16.73
C PRO A 77 -6.30 -5.94 -17.92
N PRO A 78 -5.48 -6.86 -18.49
CA PRO A 78 -5.88 -7.66 -19.66
C PRO A 78 -7.13 -8.53 -19.42
N GLN A 79 -7.33 -8.97 -18.18
CA GLN A 79 -8.48 -9.76 -17.75
C GLN A 79 -9.02 -9.18 -16.44
N GLU A 80 -10.32 -8.94 -16.39
CA GLU A 80 -11.00 -8.41 -15.21
C GLU A 80 -11.98 -9.42 -14.62
N HIS A 81 -11.99 -9.53 -13.29
CA HIS A 81 -13.11 -10.15 -12.60
C HIS A 81 -14.33 -9.22 -12.68
N PRO A 82 -15.53 -9.67 -13.09
CA PRO A 82 -16.70 -8.81 -13.33
C PRO A 82 -17.11 -7.94 -12.12
N ARG A 83 -16.84 -8.40 -10.89
CA ARG A 83 -17.15 -7.67 -9.65
C ARG A 83 -16.02 -6.76 -9.14
N LYS A 84 -14.87 -6.77 -9.80
CA LYS A 84 -13.63 -6.06 -9.42
C LYS A 84 -13.04 -5.33 -10.63
N ARG A 85 -13.90 -4.68 -11.42
CA ARG A 85 -13.46 -3.88 -12.57
C ARG A 85 -12.66 -2.66 -12.12
N VAL A 86 -11.70 -2.27 -12.93
CA VAL A 86 -10.92 -1.05 -12.78
C VAL A 86 -11.66 0.06 -13.52
N LEU A 87 -12.21 0.99 -12.74
CA LEU A 87 -12.94 2.17 -13.20
C LEU A 87 -12.11 3.45 -13.02
N GLY A 88 -10.85 3.32 -12.58
CA GLY A 88 -9.99 4.45 -12.29
C GLY A 88 -10.56 5.35 -11.20
N PHE A 89 -10.37 6.66 -11.39
CA PHE A 89 -10.94 7.70 -10.52
C PHE A 89 -12.47 7.85 -10.62
N SER A 90 -13.14 7.09 -11.49
CA SER A 90 -14.61 7.00 -11.55
C SER A 90 -15.16 5.86 -10.67
N CYS A 91 -14.30 5.11 -9.95
CA CYS A 91 -14.76 4.06 -9.05
C CYS A 91 -15.65 4.65 -7.93
N PRO A 92 -16.92 4.23 -7.80
CA PRO A 92 -17.84 4.79 -6.81
C PRO A 92 -17.61 4.21 -5.40
N ARG A 93 -16.70 3.26 -5.25
CA ARG A 93 -16.45 2.56 -3.98
C ARG A 93 -15.30 3.22 -3.25
N SER A 94 -15.54 3.52 -1.96
CA SER A 94 -14.50 3.99 -1.06
C SER A 94 -13.79 2.81 -0.39
N GLU A 95 -12.47 2.73 -0.52
CA GLU A 95 -11.65 1.77 0.21
C GLU A 95 -11.46 2.21 1.66
N VAL A 96 -12.11 1.51 2.59
CA VAL A 96 -12.11 1.86 4.02
C VAL A 96 -10.69 1.93 4.62
N SER A 97 -9.81 0.99 4.24
CA SER A 97 -8.43 0.96 4.70
C SER A 97 -7.69 2.23 4.30
N GLY A 98 -7.80 2.61 3.02
CA GLY A 98 -7.18 3.81 2.47
C GLY A 98 -7.73 5.09 3.07
N ARG A 99 -9.06 5.20 3.16
CA ARG A 99 -9.74 6.35 3.77
C ARG A 99 -9.29 6.58 5.22
N ARG A 100 -9.17 5.51 6.01
CA ARG A 100 -8.70 5.60 7.41
C ARG A 100 -7.25 6.05 7.50
N LEU A 101 -6.36 5.42 6.72
CA LEU A 101 -4.93 5.71 6.75
C LEU A 101 -4.62 7.13 6.31
N TRP A 102 -5.09 7.53 5.13
CA TRP A 102 -4.85 8.88 4.65
C TRP A 102 -5.65 9.93 5.41
N GLY A 103 -6.86 9.61 5.88
CA GLY A 103 -7.63 10.49 6.74
C GLY A 103 -6.88 10.85 8.02
N LEU A 104 -6.21 9.88 8.67
CA LEU A 104 -5.35 10.15 9.83
C LEU A 104 -4.21 11.12 9.47
N PHE A 105 -3.59 10.96 8.30
CA PHE A 105 -2.51 11.85 7.88
C PHE A 105 -3.03 13.24 7.52
N GLN A 106 -4.20 13.34 6.89
CA GLN A 106 -4.88 14.60 6.64
C GLN A 106 -5.21 15.32 7.93
N ASP A 107 -5.80 14.63 8.92
CA ASP A 107 -6.16 15.21 10.21
C ASP A 107 -4.93 15.72 10.98
N ARG A 108 -3.82 14.97 10.93
CA ARG A 108 -2.60 15.31 11.69
C ARG A 108 -1.73 16.37 11.01
N PHE A 109 -1.58 16.32 9.69
CA PHE A 109 -0.62 17.13 8.95
C PHE A 109 -1.27 18.25 8.14
N GLY A 110 -2.59 18.20 7.93
CA GLY A 110 -3.37 19.18 7.15
C GLY A 110 -3.11 19.07 5.65
N LYS A 111 -1.86 19.33 5.22
CA LYS A 111 -1.42 19.29 3.82
C LYS A 111 -0.57 18.05 3.53
N PRO A 112 -0.62 17.50 2.31
CA PRO A 112 0.20 16.35 1.95
C PRO A 112 1.69 16.68 2.03
N GLU A 113 2.12 17.88 1.64
CA GLU A 113 3.54 18.28 1.68
C GLU A 113 4.12 18.12 3.08
N THR A 114 3.38 18.54 4.11
CA THR A 114 3.80 18.43 5.52
C THR A 114 3.94 16.98 5.99
N PHE A 115 3.09 16.06 5.51
CA PHE A 115 3.27 14.62 5.77
C PHE A 115 4.54 14.10 5.07
N PHE A 116 4.70 14.41 3.78
CA PHE A 116 5.78 13.89 2.93
C PHE A 116 7.16 14.51 3.16
N GLU A 117 7.28 15.54 4.01
CA GLU A 117 8.56 16.05 4.51
C GLU A 117 9.36 14.97 5.25
N GLY A 118 8.68 14.15 6.06
CA GLY A 118 9.32 13.10 6.88
C GLY A 118 8.86 11.68 6.56
N HIS A 119 7.74 11.50 5.85
CA HIS A 119 7.09 10.21 5.67
C HIS A 119 6.91 9.83 4.20
N THR A 120 6.83 8.53 3.91
CA THR A 120 6.41 7.97 2.62
C THR A 120 5.44 6.83 2.87
N VAL A 121 4.60 6.50 1.88
CA VAL A 121 3.78 5.28 1.88
C VAL A 121 4.11 4.44 0.64
N HIS A 122 4.30 3.12 0.83
CA HIS A 122 4.48 2.17 -0.26
C HIS A 122 3.87 0.80 0.11
N ASN A 123 3.57 -0.04 -0.88
CA ASN A 123 3.21 -1.45 -0.64
C ASN A 123 4.43 -2.35 -0.82
N TYR A 124 4.53 -3.43 -0.05
CA TYR A 124 5.59 -4.42 -0.25
C TYR A 124 5.43 -5.13 -1.60
N CYS A 125 4.24 -5.66 -1.87
CA CYS A 125 3.90 -6.31 -3.14
C CYS A 125 3.00 -5.40 -3.97
N PRO A 126 3.29 -5.14 -5.26
CA PRO A 126 2.44 -4.31 -6.10
C PRO A 126 1.28 -5.08 -6.75
N LEU A 127 1.14 -6.39 -6.52
CA LEU A 127 0.15 -7.23 -7.20
C LEU A 127 -1.12 -7.41 -6.38
N LEU A 128 -2.28 -7.37 -7.05
CA LEU A 128 -3.56 -7.77 -6.48
C LEU A 128 -3.95 -9.14 -7.04
N PHE A 129 -4.33 -10.06 -6.14
CA PHE A 129 -4.80 -11.39 -6.48
C PHE A 129 -6.28 -11.54 -6.12
N LEU A 130 -7.05 -12.14 -7.03
CA LEU A 130 -8.47 -12.38 -6.84
C LEU A 130 -8.83 -13.81 -7.22
N GLU A 131 -9.67 -14.42 -6.40
CA GLU A 131 -10.29 -15.72 -6.67
C GLU A 131 -11.59 -15.53 -7.45
N ASN A 132 -11.87 -16.42 -8.39
CA ASN A 132 -13.06 -16.45 -9.23
C ASN A 132 -14.31 -16.93 -8.47
N THR A 133 -14.66 -16.24 -7.40
CA THR A 133 -15.92 -16.42 -6.68
C THR A 133 -16.98 -15.45 -7.20
N PRO A 134 -18.29 -15.63 -6.92
CA PRO A 134 -19.32 -14.68 -7.33
C PRO A 134 -19.11 -13.22 -6.87
N THR A 135 -18.18 -12.97 -5.94
CA THR A 135 -17.84 -11.64 -5.43
C THR A 135 -16.43 -11.17 -5.81
N GLY A 136 -15.60 -12.03 -6.43
CA GLY A 136 -14.18 -11.78 -6.66
C GLY A 136 -13.43 -11.67 -5.34
N ARG A 137 -13.25 -12.78 -4.62
CA ARG A 137 -12.66 -12.73 -3.26
C ARG A 137 -11.23 -12.23 -3.35
N ASN A 138 -10.84 -11.32 -2.46
CA ASN A 138 -9.45 -10.89 -2.36
C ASN A 138 -8.61 -12.03 -1.78
N VAL A 139 -7.46 -12.30 -2.41
CA VAL A 139 -6.49 -13.29 -1.96
C VAL A 139 -5.23 -12.55 -1.52
N THR A 140 -4.80 -12.77 -0.28
CA THR A 140 -3.55 -12.21 0.20
C THR A 140 -2.36 -13.02 -0.31
N PRO A 141 -1.16 -12.42 -0.39
CA PRO A 141 0.07 -13.16 -0.68
C PRO A 141 0.29 -14.41 0.19
N GLU A 142 -0.19 -14.42 1.44
CA GLU A 142 -0.04 -15.54 2.37
C GLU A 142 -0.95 -16.74 2.05
N GLU A 143 -2.01 -16.51 1.29
CA GLU A 143 -2.96 -17.56 0.88
C GLU A 143 -2.52 -18.29 -0.40
N LEU A 144 -1.43 -17.85 -1.03
CA LEU A 144 -0.91 -18.43 -2.26
C LEU A 144 0.22 -19.43 -1.99
N PRO A 145 0.41 -20.44 -2.87
CA PRO A 145 1.51 -21.39 -2.73
C PRO A 145 2.87 -20.71 -2.67
N ALA A 146 3.70 -21.13 -1.72
CA ALA A 146 4.98 -20.49 -1.45
C ALA A 146 5.92 -20.51 -2.68
N GLU A 147 5.86 -21.57 -3.49
CA GLU A 147 6.63 -21.68 -4.72
C GLU A 147 6.22 -20.64 -5.78
N ALA A 148 4.94 -20.31 -5.88
CA ALA A 148 4.43 -19.28 -6.79
C ALA A 148 4.82 -17.88 -6.31
N MET A 149 4.82 -17.67 -4.99
CA MET A 149 5.15 -16.37 -4.38
C MET A 149 6.65 -16.12 -4.25
N ARG A 150 7.51 -17.15 -4.22
CA ARG A 150 8.96 -17.01 -4.11
C ARG A 150 9.58 -15.97 -5.07
N PRO A 151 9.35 -16.00 -6.39
CA PRO A 151 9.90 -14.99 -7.30
C PRO A 151 9.33 -13.57 -7.05
N VAL A 152 8.09 -13.46 -6.57
CA VAL A 152 7.51 -12.18 -6.16
C VAL A 152 8.24 -11.64 -4.94
N GLU A 153 8.41 -12.46 -3.91
CA GLU A 153 9.09 -12.05 -2.67
C GLU A 153 10.54 -11.64 -2.91
N ILE A 154 11.27 -12.35 -3.76
CA ILE A 154 12.64 -11.96 -4.17
C ILE A 154 12.64 -10.55 -4.78
N ALA A 155 11.73 -10.28 -5.72
CA ALA A 155 11.64 -8.98 -6.38
C ALA A 155 11.16 -7.87 -5.42
N CYS A 156 10.20 -8.15 -4.55
CA CYS A 156 9.69 -7.21 -3.56
C CYS A 156 10.72 -6.90 -2.46
N ASN A 157 11.50 -7.89 -2.02
CA ASN A 157 12.61 -7.70 -1.09
C ASN A 157 13.66 -6.77 -1.69
N GLN A 158 14.06 -7.03 -2.93
CA GLN A 158 15.04 -6.19 -3.63
C GLN A 158 14.52 -4.75 -3.79
N LEU A 159 13.27 -4.57 -4.22
CA LEU A 159 12.64 -3.26 -4.31
C LEU A 159 12.65 -2.52 -2.96
N LEU A 160 12.29 -3.19 -1.86
CA LEU A 160 12.28 -2.55 -0.55
C LEU A 160 13.68 -2.12 -0.10
N ARG A 161 14.71 -2.93 -0.38
CA ARG A 161 16.11 -2.55 -0.14
C ARG A 161 16.51 -1.33 -0.96
N ASP A 162 16.11 -1.27 -2.22
CA ASP A 162 16.39 -0.15 -3.10
C ASP A 162 15.68 1.13 -2.66
N LEU A 163 14.38 1.04 -2.33
CA LEU A 163 13.62 2.17 -1.78
C LEU A 163 14.24 2.68 -0.48
N THR A 164 14.60 1.79 0.43
CA THR A 164 15.22 2.14 1.72
C THR A 164 16.53 2.93 1.51
N ARG A 165 17.35 2.48 0.56
CA ARG A 165 18.63 3.13 0.20
C ARG A 165 18.42 4.46 -0.52
N ILE A 166 17.58 4.50 -1.55
CA ILE A 166 17.34 5.69 -2.39
C ILE A 166 16.71 6.81 -1.56
N LEU A 167 15.70 6.48 -0.76
CA LEU A 167 14.97 7.44 0.07
C LEU A 167 15.65 7.73 1.42
N LYS A 168 16.75 7.03 1.73
CA LYS A 168 17.49 7.12 3.00
C LYS A 168 16.59 6.89 4.22
N VAL A 169 15.71 5.91 4.11
CA VAL A 169 14.74 5.58 5.17
C VAL A 169 15.48 5.09 6.41
N LYS A 170 15.10 5.64 7.56
CA LYS A 170 15.64 5.27 8.88
C LYS A 170 14.74 4.32 9.64
N THR A 171 13.42 4.37 9.40
CA THR A 171 12.44 3.54 10.08
C THR A 171 11.36 3.06 9.13
N ILE A 172 11.06 1.76 9.15
CA ILE A 172 9.88 1.19 8.49
C ILE A 172 8.75 1.04 9.50
N VAL A 173 7.57 1.56 9.18
CA VAL A 173 6.33 1.29 9.91
C VAL A 173 5.52 0.28 9.12
N GLY A 174 5.48 -0.98 9.58
CA GLY A 174 4.59 -1.99 9.01
C GLY A 174 3.13 -1.66 9.31
N VAL A 175 2.31 -1.48 8.28
CA VAL A 175 0.85 -1.36 8.43
C VAL A 175 0.27 -2.77 8.49
N GLY A 176 0.17 -3.31 9.70
CA GLY A 176 -0.16 -4.72 9.95
C GLY A 176 1.06 -5.63 10.11
N GLY A 177 0.82 -6.83 10.65
CA GLY A 177 1.88 -7.79 11.00
C GLY A 177 2.65 -8.35 9.80
N TYR A 178 1.96 -8.63 8.69
CA TYR A 178 2.61 -9.13 7.46
C TYR A 178 3.67 -8.16 6.94
N ALA A 179 3.31 -6.88 6.79
CA ALA A 179 4.22 -5.87 6.25
C ALA A 179 5.42 -5.64 7.17
N GLU A 180 5.22 -5.66 8.50
CA GLU A 180 6.32 -5.62 9.47
C GLU A 180 7.27 -6.81 9.28
N ALA A 181 6.72 -8.04 9.23
CA ALA A 181 7.52 -9.25 9.10
C ALA A 181 8.34 -9.27 7.79
N LYS A 182 7.71 -8.91 6.66
CA LYS A 182 8.41 -8.81 5.37
C LYS A 182 9.48 -7.72 5.37
N ALA A 183 9.22 -6.56 5.99
CA ALA A 183 10.23 -5.51 6.11
C ALA A 183 11.46 -5.98 6.91
N ARG A 184 11.25 -6.62 8.07
CA ARG A 184 12.33 -7.14 8.92
C ARG A 184 13.18 -8.16 8.16
N HIS A 185 12.54 -9.07 7.43
CA HIS A 185 13.24 -10.07 6.65
C HIS A 185 14.03 -9.45 5.48
N ALA A 186 13.40 -8.59 4.66
CA ALA A 186 14.03 -8.01 3.49
C ALA A 186 15.24 -7.10 3.82
N LEU A 187 15.19 -6.44 4.98
CA LEU A 187 16.16 -5.46 5.43
C LEU A 187 17.09 -6.00 6.51
N GLU A 188 17.14 -7.32 6.70
CA GLU A 188 18.10 -7.95 7.60
C GLU A 188 19.55 -7.49 7.28
N GLY A 189 20.30 -7.19 8.34
CA GLY A 189 21.66 -6.66 8.24
C GLY A 189 21.77 -5.16 7.89
N LEU A 190 20.66 -4.44 7.69
CA LEU A 190 20.67 -2.98 7.49
C LEU A 190 20.36 -2.24 8.80
N ASN A 191 20.98 -1.08 8.97
CA ASN A 191 20.73 -0.20 10.13
C ASN A 191 19.44 0.61 9.96
N VAL A 192 18.30 -0.06 10.12
CA VAL A 192 16.95 0.51 9.96
C VAL A 192 16.09 0.12 11.16
N GLY A 193 15.36 1.08 11.71
CA GLY A 193 14.37 0.84 12.76
C GLY A 193 13.08 0.22 12.23
N PHE A 194 12.35 -0.47 13.11
CA PHE A 194 11.07 -1.08 12.77
C PHE A 194 10.02 -0.71 13.81
N ALA A 195 8.86 -0.29 13.31
CA ALA A 195 7.66 -0.06 14.08
C ALA A 195 6.48 -0.74 13.38
N ARG A 196 5.35 -0.86 14.09
CA ARG A 196 4.11 -1.40 13.54
C ARG A 196 2.92 -0.57 13.98
N VAL A 197 1.97 -0.42 13.08
CA VAL A 197 0.61 0.00 13.42
C VAL A 197 -0.39 -1.09 13.08
N LEU A 198 -1.51 -1.12 13.80
CA LEU A 198 -2.66 -1.94 13.44
C LEU A 198 -3.08 -1.66 11.98
N HIS A 199 -3.44 -2.70 11.23
CA HIS A 199 -3.95 -2.51 9.86
C HIS A 199 -5.36 -1.86 9.89
N PRO A 200 -5.67 -0.86 9.06
CA PRO A 200 -6.96 -0.13 9.06
C PRO A 200 -8.15 -0.92 8.51
N SER A 201 -8.02 -2.22 8.24
CA SER A 201 -9.04 -2.99 7.53
C SER A 201 -10.29 -3.17 8.39
N PRO A 202 -11.50 -3.08 7.80
CA PRO A 202 -12.75 -3.37 8.52
C PRO A 202 -12.84 -4.84 8.98
N ALA A 203 -12.01 -5.74 8.45
CA ALA A 203 -11.92 -7.12 8.91
C ALA A 203 -11.36 -7.25 10.35
N SER A 204 -10.68 -6.20 10.86
CA SER A 204 -10.20 -6.18 12.24
C SER A 204 -11.22 -5.53 13.18
N PRO A 205 -11.78 -6.26 14.17
CA PRO A 205 -12.66 -5.66 15.17
C PRO A 205 -12.00 -4.52 15.94
N ALA A 206 -10.69 -4.58 16.16
CA ALA A 206 -9.93 -3.51 16.82
C ALA A 206 -9.92 -2.22 16.00
N ALA A 207 -9.76 -2.30 14.68
CA ALA A 207 -9.78 -1.13 13.80
C ALA A 207 -11.16 -0.45 13.77
N ASN A 208 -12.23 -1.21 13.99
CA ASN A 208 -13.59 -0.68 13.99
C ASN A 208 -13.95 0.11 15.26
N ARG A 209 -13.16 0.01 16.34
CA ARG A 209 -13.36 0.75 17.59
C ARG A 209 -12.66 2.12 17.66
N GLY A 210 -12.13 2.60 16.54
CA GLY A 210 -11.40 3.87 16.47
C GLY A 210 -9.94 3.69 16.05
N TRP A 211 -9.74 3.32 14.79
CA TRP A 211 -8.40 3.05 14.25
C TRP A 211 -7.43 4.23 14.37
N SER A 212 -7.86 5.46 14.03
CA SER A 212 -6.98 6.63 14.02
C SER A 212 -6.36 6.92 15.40
N ALA A 213 -7.16 6.81 16.47
CA ALA A 213 -6.69 6.99 17.84
C ALA A 213 -5.72 5.88 18.26
N ALA A 214 -6.02 4.62 17.92
CA ALA A 214 -5.15 3.49 18.20
C ALA A 214 -3.80 3.61 17.47
N ALA A 215 -3.82 3.88 16.16
CA ALA A 215 -2.62 4.05 15.35
C ALA A 215 -1.77 5.24 15.84
N THR A 216 -2.41 6.37 16.20
CA THR A 216 -1.69 7.52 16.77
C THR A 216 -0.98 7.15 18.07
N LYS A 217 -1.67 6.46 18.99
CA LYS A 217 -1.07 6.00 20.24
C LYS A 217 0.12 5.07 20.00
N GLU A 218 -0.02 4.12 19.07
CA GLU A 218 1.05 3.20 18.69
C GLU A 218 2.26 3.95 18.11
N LEU A 219 2.04 4.94 17.23
CA LEU A 219 3.10 5.73 16.60
C LEU A 219 3.83 6.63 17.61
N VAL A 220 3.11 7.23 18.56
CA VAL A 220 3.71 8.03 19.63
C VAL A 220 4.51 7.15 20.60
N THR A 221 3.95 6.00 21.00
CA THR A 221 4.61 5.07 21.91
C THR A 221 5.90 4.50 21.33
N GLN A 222 5.94 4.30 20.01
CA GLN A 222 7.12 3.83 19.28
C GLN A 222 8.08 4.96 18.88
N GLY A 223 7.82 6.21 19.31
CA GLY A 223 8.68 7.37 19.03
C GLY A 223 8.70 7.81 17.56
N ILE A 224 7.73 7.37 16.76
CA ILE A 224 7.60 7.78 15.36
C ILE A 224 7.04 9.20 15.27
N TRP A 225 6.07 9.50 16.12
CA TRP A 225 5.41 10.79 16.21
C TRP A 225 5.59 11.42 17.58
N SER A 226 5.60 12.75 17.64
CA SER A 226 5.45 13.47 18.90
C SER A 226 4.03 13.34 19.45
N ALA A 227 3.90 13.39 20.77
CA ALA A 227 2.60 13.51 21.44
C ALA A 227 1.86 14.78 20.99
#